data_AF-A0A109LPL9-F1
#
_entry.id   AF-A0A109LPL9-F1
#
_cell.length_a   1.000
_cell.length_b   1.000
_cell.length_c   1.000
_cell.angle_alpha   90.00
_cell.angle_beta   90.00
_cell.angle_gamma   90.00
#
_symmetry.space_group_name_H-M   'P 1'
#
loop_
_entity.id
_entity.type
_entity.pdbx_description
1 polymer ?
#
loop_
_entity_poly.entity_id
_entity_poly.type
_entity_poly.pdbx_seq_one_letter_code
_entity_poly.pdbx_strand_id
1 'polypeptide(L)'
;MRALPLVSLICGSLILSGCLVRTAANVATAPVRVASKAVDVATTSQSEADEKRGREIRKREEKLGKLEREYRKQSEKCEDGDRSACEEARETYAEIEELLPTIPAEPEED
;
A
#
# COMPACT_ATOMS: atom_id res chain seq x y z
N MET A 1 53.46 16.75 30.66
CA MET A 1 52.51 16.65 29.52
C MET A 1 52.60 15.29 28.82
N ARG A 2 52.07 14.19 29.40
CA ARG A 2 51.95 12.88 28.70
C ARG A 2 50.84 11.99 29.32
N ALA A 3 49.70 12.55 29.74
CA ALA A 3 48.56 11.78 30.28
C ALA A 3 47.39 11.59 29.28
N LEU A 4 47.53 12.12 28.06
CA LEU A 4 46.50 12.06 27.02
C LEU A 4 46.35 10.72 26.27
N PRO A 5 47.36 9.82 26.14
CA PRO A 5 47.18 8.64 25.28
C PRO A 5 46.40 7.50 25.96
N LEU A 6 46.34 7.49 27.31
CA LEU A 6 45.75 6.38 28.08
C LEU A 6 44.23 6.49 28.18
N VAL A 7 43.67 7.70 28.23
CA VAL A 7 42.22 7.94 28.21
C VAL A 7 41.62 7.64 26.82
N SER A 8 42.36 7.96 25.75
CA SER A 8 41.91 7.68 24.37
C SER A 8 41.82 6.19 24.04
N LEU A 9 42.67 5.34 24.66
CA LEU A 9 42.67 3.89 24.43
C LEU A 9 41.48 3.21 25.14
N ILE A 10 41.10 3.71 26.32
CA ILE A 10 39.97 3.17 27.12
C ILE A 10 38.64 3.52 26.45
N CYS A 11 38.44 4.76 26.00
CA CYS A 11 37.23 5.15 25.25
C CYS A 11 37.07 4.38 23.93
N GLY A 12 38.16 4.05 23.24
CA GLY A 12 38.12 3.24 22.01
C GLY A 12 37.59 1.82 22.22
N SER A 13 37.99 1.16 23.32
CA SER A 13 37.53 -0.19 23.66
C SER A 13 36.02 -0.28 23.99
N LEU A 14 35.46 0.76 24.62
CA LEU A 14 34.03 0.83 24.95
C LEU A 14 33.16 1.04 23.71
N ILE A 15 33.60 1.87 22.76
CA ILE A 15 32.87 2.11 21.50
C ILE A 15 32.89 0.86 20.60
N LEU A 16 34.01 0.12 20.55
CA LEU A 16 34.08 -1.16 19.84
C LEU A 16 33.24 -2.25 20.49
N SER A 17 33.18 -2.31 21.83
CA SER A 17 32.30 -3.25 22.54
C SER A 17 30.81 -2.98 22.26
N GLY A 18 30.41 -1.72 22.08
CA GLY A 18 29.05 -1.34 21.70
C GLY A 18 28.67 -1.74 20.27
N CYS A 19 29.61 -1.69 19.32
CA CYS A 19 29.38 -2.19 17.95
C CYS A 19 29.19 -3.71 17.91
N LEU A 20 30.03 -4.46 18.64
CA LEU A 20 29.96 -5.93 18.69
C LEU A 20 28.67 -6.44 19.31
N VAL A 21 28.20 -5.81 20.39
CA VAL A 21 26.92 -6.14 21.04
C VAL A 21 25.73 -5.88 20.10
N ARG A 22 25.76 -4.79 19.34
CA ARG A 22 24.68 -4.46 18.39
C ARG A 22 24.69 -5.38 17.17
N THR A 23 25.86 -5.78 16.67
CA THR A 23 25.96 -6.79 15.60
C THR A 23 25.59 -8.19 16.09
N ALA A 24 25.98 -8.60 17.30
CA ALA A 24 25.60 -9.91 17.85
C ALA A 24 24.10 -9.98 18.16
N ALA A 25 23.53 -8.91 18.74
CA ALA A 25 22.09 -8.80 18.97
C ALA A 25 21.31 -8.77 17.64
N ASN A 26 21.80 -8.08 16.61
CA ASN A 26 21.20 -8.12 15.27
C ASN A 26 21.36 -9.49 14.61
N VAL A 27 22.48 -10.20 14.77
CA VAL A 27 22.66 -11.57 14.23
C VAL A 27 21.78 -12.58 14.96
N ALA A 28 21.52 -12.39 16.26
CA ALA A 28 20.63 -13.26 17.02
C ALA A 28 19.13 -12.96 16.75
N THR A 29 18.78 -11.69 16.51
CA THR A 29 17.37 -11.29 16.26
C THR A 29 17.01 -11.21 14.78
N ALA A 30 17.98 -11.13 13.87
CA ALA A 30 17.76 -11.22 12.42
C ALA A 30 17.09 -12.53 12.01
N PRO A 31 17.52 -13.74 12.43
CA PRO A 31 16.85 -14.97 12.03
C PRO A 31 15.43 -15.05 12.57
N VAL A 32 15.17 -14.58 13.79
CA VAL A 32 13.79 -14.52 14.33
C VAL A 32 12.95 -13.55 13.52
N ARG A 33 13.42 -12.34 13.24
CA ARG A 33 12.66 -11.34 12.46
C ARG A 33 12.45 -11.74 11.00
N VAL A 34 13.43 -12.39 10.38
CA VAL A 34 13.34 -12.91 9.01
C VAL A 34 12.40 -14.10 8.96
N ALA A 35 12.48 -15.03 9.92
CA ALA A 35 11.54 -16.15 10.02
C ALA A 35 10.12 -15.68 10.31
N SER A 36 9.91 -14.73 11.22
CA SER A 36 8.57 -14.18 11.51
C SER A 36 7.96 -13.49 10.29
N LYS A 37 8.72 -12.68 9.55
CA LYS A 37 8.24 -12.07 8.31
C LYS A 37 8.00 -13.09 7.18
N ALA A 38 8.79 -14.16 7.13
CA ALA A 38 8.57 -15.25 6.18
C ALA A 38 7.32 -16.05 6.51
N VAL A 39 7.01 -16.24 7.79
CA VAL A 39 5.79 -16.92 8.25
C VAL A 39 4.55 -16.08 7.95
N ASP A 40 4.55 -14.77 8.19
CA ASP A 40 3.38 -13.93 7.83
C ASP A 40 3.08 -13.93 6.32
N VAL A 41 4.10 -14.09 5.47
CA VAL A 41 3.93 -14.25 4.00
C VAL A 41 3.56 -15.69 3.63
N ALA A 42 4.02 -16.68 4.38
CA ALA A 42 3.75 -18.10 4.13
C ALA A 42 2.41 -18.59 4.70
N THR A 43 1.74 -17.83 5.58
CA THR A 43 0.57 -18.30 6.33
C THR A 43 -0.70 -17.49 6.10
N THR A 44 -0.78 -16.62 5.09
CA THR A 44 -2.10 -16.10 4.68
C THR A 44 -2.92 -17.26 4.16
N SER A 45 -3.96 -17.65 4.90
CA SER A 45 -4.89 -18.68 4.46
C SER A 45 -5.56 -18.23 3.16
N GLN A 46 -5.84 -19.15 2.23
CA GLN A 46 -6.57 -18.84 0.99
C GLN A 46 -7.87 -18.07 1.31
N SER A 47 -8.55 -18.43 2.39
CA SER A 47 -9.76 -17.75 2.86
C SER A 47 -9.54 -16.27 3.20
N GLU A 48 -8.39 -15.90 3.78
CA GLU A 48 -8.07 -14.50 4.09
C GLU A 48 -7.73 -13.70 2.83
N ALA A 49 -7.02 -14.34 1.89
CA ALA A 49 -6.71 -13.75 0.59
C ALA A 49 -7.99 -13.51 -0.24
N ASP A 50 -8.90 -14.49 -0.25
CA ASP A 50 -10.20 -14.40 -0.94
C ASP A 50 -11.10 -13.34 -0.31
N GLU A 51 -11.14 -13.26 1.02
CA GLU A 51 -11.90 -12.23 1.71
C GLU A 51 -11.35 -10.83 1.40
N LYS A 52 -10.01 -10.68 1.36
CA LYS A 52 -9.37 -9.42 0.96
C LYS A 52 -9.69 -9.05 -0.48
N ARG A 53 -9.58 -10.01 -1.40
CA ARG A 53 -9.94 -9.81 -2.81
C ARG A 53 -11.40 -9.40 -2.96
N GLY A 54 -12.32 -10.05 -2.27
CA GLY A 54 -13.74 -9.71 -2.29
C GLY A 54 -14.02 -8.30 -1.75
N ARG A 55 -13.33 -7.88 -0.68
CA ARG A 55 -13.41 -6.49 -0.18
C ARG A 55 -12.88 -5.47 -1.19
N GLU A 56 -11.80 -5.78 -1.89
CA GLU A 56 -11.24 -4.89 -2.91
C GLU A 56 -12.18 -4.74 -4.11
N ILE A 57 -12.81 -5.83 -4.55
CA ILE A 57 -13.81 -5.81 -5.63
C ILE A 57 -15.00 -4.91 -5.23
N ARG A 58 -15.61 -5.12 -4.06
CA ARG A 58 -16.72 -4.28 -3.57
C ARG A 58 -16.37 -2.79 -3.53
N LYS A 59 -15.15 -2.44 -3.11
CA LYS A 59 -14.69 -1.04 -3.12
C LYS A 59 -14.59 -0.46 -4.53
N ARG A 60 -14.19 -1.27 -5.52
CA ARG A 60 -14.13 -0.83 -6.93
C ARG A 60 -15.53 -0.65 -7.48
N GLU A 61 -16.45 -1.57 -7.20
CA GLU A 61 -17.87 -1.45 -7.59
C GLU A 61 -18.53 -0.21 -6.96
N GLU A 62 -18.29 0.04 -5.68
CA GLU A 62 -18.76 1.26 -5.00
C GLU A 62 -18.18 2.53 -5.63
N LYS A 63 -16.88 2.52 -5.97
CA LYS A 63 -16.23 3.63 -6.68
C LYS A 63 -16.86 3.84 -8.05
N LEU A 64 -17.06 2.77 -8.82
CA LEU A 64 -17.69 2.83 -10.14
C LEU A 64 -19.09 3.46 -10.04
N GLY A 65 -19.94 2.94 -9.15
CA GLY A 65 -21.29 3.47 -8.99
C GLY A 65 -21.31 4.93 -8.50
N LYS A 66 -20.29 5.39 -7.77
CA LYS A 66 -20.14 6.82 -7.44
C LYS A 66 -19.79 7.65 -8.69
N LEU A 67 -18.79 7.22 -9.45
CA LEU A 67 -18.37 7.89 -10.68
C LEU A 67 -19.51 7.97 -11.69
N GLU A 68 -20.29 6.91 -11.89
CA GLU A 68 -21.44 6.91 -12.79
C GLU A 68 -22.51 7.93 -12.39
N ARG A 69 -22.79 8.08 -11.09
CA ARG A 69 -23.72 9.09 -10.57
C ARG A 69 -23.19 10.51 -10.80
N GLU A 70 -21.89 10.70 -10.62
CA GLU A 70 -21.21 11.98 -10.82
C GLU A 70 -21.19 12.36 -12.31
N TYR A 71 -20.80 11.43 -13.18
CA TYR A 71 -20.83 11.57 -14.63
C TYR A 71 -22.22 11.97 -15.13
N ARG A 72 -23.28 11.33 -14.64
CA ARG A 72 -24.65 11.67 -15.02
C ARG A 72 -25.00 13.11 -14.67
N LYS A 73 -24.68 13.53 -13.44
CA LYS A 73 -24.94 14.90 -12.98
C LYS A 73 -24.14 15.94 -13.76
N GLN A 74 -22.89 15.63 -14.10
CA GLN A 74 -22.05 16.50 -14.93
C GLN A 74 -22.57 16.57 -16.37
N SER A 75 -23.02 15.44 -16.91
CA SER A 75 -23.62 15.35 -18.25
C SER A 75 -24.90 16.17 -18.34
N GLU A 76 -25.80 16.08 -17.36
CA GLU A 76 -27.01 16.91 -17.27
C GLU A 76 -26.67 18.41 -17.31
N LYS A 77 -25.70 18.84 -16.50
CA LYS A 77 -25.25 20.25 -16.49
C LYS A 77 -24.57 20.67 -17.80
N CYS A 78 -23.83 19.76 -18.42
CA CYS A 78 -23.19 19.99 -19.71
C CYS A 78 -24.25 20.23 -20.79
N GLU A 79 -25.32 19.43 -20.80
CA GLU A 79 -26.47 19.60 -21.69
C GLU A 79 -27.20 20.92 -21.43
N ASP A 80 -27.27 21.38 -20.17
CA ASP A 80 -27.77 22.71 -19.79
C ASP A 80 -26.85 23.88 -20.20
N GLY A 81 -25.67 23.59 -20.77
CA GLY A 81 -24.74 24.57 -21.35
C GLY A 81 -23.54 24.94 -20.48
N ASP A 82 -23.33 24.25 -19.35
CA ASP A 82 -22.14 24.44 -18.51
C ASP A 82 -20.91 23.77 -19.14
N ARG A 83 -20.04 24.61 -19.73
CA ARG A 83 -18.82 24.15 -20.41
C ARG A 83 -17.83 23.44 -19.48
N SER A 84 -17.72 23.89 -18.22
CA SER A 84 -16.86 23.23 -17.24
C SER A 84 -17.40 21.85 -16.89
N ALA A 85 -18.71 21.72 -16.70
CA ALA A 85 -19.32 20.43 -16.44
C ALA A 85 -19.13 19.44 -17.60
N CYS A 86 -19.08 19.92 -18.85
CA CYS A 86 -18.73 19.09 -20.00
C CYS A 86 -17.30 18.54 -19.94
N GLU A 87 -16.34 19.32 -19.44
CA GLU A 87 -14.96 18.89 -19.27
C GLU A 87 -14.86 17.88 -18.13
N GLU A 88 -15.46 18.19 -16.98
CA GLU A 88 -15.55 17.28 -15.83
C GLU A 88 -16.22 15.94 -16.20
N ALA A 89 -17.30 15.96 -16.99
CA ALA A 89 -17.96 14.74 -17.45
C ALA A 89 -17.01 13.83 -18.25
N ARG A 90 -16.15 14.41 -19.10
CA ARG A 90 -15.18 13.64 -19.89
C ARG A 90 -14.09 13.03 -19.01
N GLU A 91 -13.61 13.78 -18.03
CA GLU A 91 -12.62 13.29 -17.06
C GLU A 91 -13.20 12.14 -16.22
N THR A 92 -14.40 12.32 -15.67
CA THR A 92 -15.09 11.26 -14.90
C THR A 92 -15.35 10.03 -15.77
N TYR A 93 -15.72 10.22 -17.04
CA TYR A 93 -15.89 9.10 -17.96
C TYR A 93 -14.59 8.34 -18.23
N ALA A 94 -13.46 9.04 -18.40
CA ALA A 94 -12.15 8.41 -18.56
C ALA A 94 -11.76 7.60 -17.31
N GLU A 95 -12.07 8.08 -16.11
CA GLU A 95 -11.87 7.31 -14.87
C GLU A 95 -12.74 6.04 -14.82
N ILE A 96 -13.98 6.12 -15.33
CA ILE A 96 -14.87 4.96 -15.44
C ILE A 96 -14.27 3.92 -16.40
N GLU A 97 -13.81 4.35 -17.57
CA GLU A 97 -13.17 3.48 -18.57
C GLU A 97 -11.92 2.77 -18.03
N GLU A 98 -11.11 3.45 -17.21
CA GLU A 98 -9.96 2.82 -16.56
C GLU A 98 -10.37 1.80 -15.50
N LEU A 99 -11.47 2.07 -14.77
CA LEU A 99 -11.92 1.24 -13.66
C LEU A 99 -12.67 -0.02 -14.13
N LEU A 100 -13.49 0.09 -15.17
CA LEU A 100 -14.38 -0.98 -15.67
C LEU A 100 -13.66 -2.33 -15.88
N PRO A 101 -12.49 -2.40 -16.54
CA PRO A 101 -11.78 -3.67 -16.76
C PRO A 101 -11.30 -4.36 -15.47
N THR A 102 -11.27 -3.64 -14.34
CA THR A 102 -10.78 -4.16 -13.05
C THR A 102 -11.86 -4.80 -12.18
N ILE A 103 -13.12 -4.71 -12.61
CA ILE A 103 -14.29 -5.26 -11.94
C ILE A 103 -14.72 -6.53 -12.69
N PRO A 104 -14.86 -7.68 -12.00
CA PRO A 104 -15.31 -8.91 -12.65
C PRO A 104 -16.73 -8.76 -13.20
N ALA A 105 -16.97 -9.24 -14.42
CA ALA A 105 -18.32 -9.35 -14.96
C ALA A 105 -19.04 -10.56 -14.33
N GLU A 106 -20.34 -10.40 -14.06
CA GLU A 106 -21.18 -11.54 -13.71
C GLU A 106 -21.37 -12.44 -14.95
N PRO A 107 -21.32 -13.77 -14.78
CA PRO A 107 -21.62 -14.69 -15.88
C PRO A 107 -23.08 -14.54 -16.32
N GLU A 108 -23.34 -14.61 -17.62
CA GLU A 108 -24.71 -14.67 -18.13
C GLU A 108 -25.35 -15.99 -17.67
N GLU A 109 -26.51 -15.91 -17.01
CA GLU A 109 -27.30 -17.10 -16.65
C GLU A 109 -28.12 -17.53 -17.88
N ASP A 110 -27.69 -18.59 -18.57
CA ASP A 110 -28.40 -19.26 -19.68
C ASP A 110 -29.60 -20.11 -19.21
#